data_AF-A0A8H2VXV5-F1
#
_entry.id   AF-A0A8H2VXV5-F1
#
_cell.length_a   1.000
_cell.length_b   1.000
_cell.length_c   1.000
_cell.angle_alpha   90.00
_cell.angle_beta   90.00
_cell.angle_gamma   90.00
#
_symmetry.space_group_name_H-M   'P 1'
#
loop_
_entity.id
_entity.type
_entity.pdbx_description
1 polymer ?
#
loop_
_entity_poly.entity_id
_entity_poly.type
_entity_poly.pdbx_seq_one_letter_code
_entity_poly.pdbx_strand_id
1 'polypeptide(L)'
;MCFFDQCQFVCGDYKWGHFRQHCAKEYRTGETCGMKLVMTTYQSQEKCKICTKIETKWGRIQKEQERVLRWKKENGKSRQHSIAVSEGNIRDLQQEVNNLEWQRSQNALAL
;
A
#
# COMPACT_ATOMS: atom_id res chain seq x y z
N MET A 1 24.65 6.24 15.06
CA MET A 1 23.41 5.67 14.51
C MET A 1 22.32 5.80 15.56
N CYS A 2 21.20 6.44 15.27
CA CYS A 2 20.18 6.75 16.27
C CYS A 2 19.16 5.62 16.35
N PHE A 3 18.64 5.37 17.55
CA PHE A 3 17.75 4.25 17.81
C PHE A 3 16.28 4.70 17.76
N PHE A 4 15.48 3.95 17.02
CA PHE A 4 14.06 4.20 16.82
C PHE A 4 13.28 2.91 17.06
N ASP A 5 12.01 3.06 17.41
CA ASP A 5 11.07 1.95 17.33
C ASP A 5 10.73 1.62 15.88
N GLN A 6 10.26 0.40 15.68
CA GLN A 6 9.67 -0.07 14.44
C GLN A 6 8.27 -0.58 14.73
N CYS A 7 7.32 -0.22 13.88
CA CYS A 7 5.97 -0.80 13.92
C CYS A 7 5.79 -1.65 12.68
N GLN A 8 5.73 -2.96 12.86
CA GLN A 8 5.58 -3.94 11.78
C GLN A 8 4.10 -4.27 11.59
N PHE A 9 3.63 -4.21 10.36
CA PHE A 9 2.26 -4.54 9.97
C PHE A 9 2.12 -6.03 9.67
N VAL A 10 0.88 -6.52 9.61
CA VAL A 10 0.55 -7.94 9.32
C VAL A 10 1.17 -8.44 8.01
N CYS A 11 1.32 -7.57 7.01
CA CYS A 11 1.93 -7.93 5.73
C CYS A 11 3.47 -7.95 5.76
N GLY A 12 4.10 -7.75 6.91
CA GLY A 12 5.55 -7.72 7.10
C GLY A 12 6.22 -6.37 6.81
N ASP A 13 5.51 -5.45 6.15
CA ASP A 13 5.93 -4.05 5.96
C ASP A 13 6.04 -3.32 7.30
N TYR A 14 6.77 -2.21 7.37
CA TYR A 14 6.94 -1.48 8.62
C TYR A 14 6.96 0.04 8.44
N LYS A 15 6.68 0.75 9.54
CA LYS A 15 6.95 2.18 9.65
C LYS A 15 7.90 2.45 10.80
N TRP A 16 8.76 3.46 10.64
CA TRP A 16 9.55 3.98 11.73
C TRP A 16 8.63 4.58 12.79
N GLY A 17 8.86 4.19 14.04
CA GLY A 17 8.16 4.68 15.21
C GLY A 17 8.92 5.79 15.91
N HIS A 18 8.73 5.89 17.23
CA HIS A 18 9.31 6.95 18.04
C HIS A 18 10.83 6.85 18.12
N PHE A 19 11.48 8.01 18.20
CA PHE A 19 12.88 8.09 18.57
C PHE A 19 13.06 7.64 20.02
N ARG A 20 14.08 6.82 20.27
CA ARG A 20 14.37 6.28 21.60
C ARG A 20 15.64 6.86 22.19
N GLN A 21 16.73 6.82 21.44
CA GLN A 21 18.05 7.14 22.00
C GLN A 21 19.01 7.64 20.92
N HIS A 22 19.80 8.66 21.25
CA HIS A 22 20.98 9.05 20.46
C HIS A 22 22.06 7.97 20.60
N CYS A 23 22.88 7.75 19.56
CA CYS A 23 24.08 6.95 19.78
C CYS A 23 25.08 7.70 20.66
N ALA A 24 25.95 6.95 21.34
CA ALA A 24 27.08 7.47 22.10
C ALA A 24 28.05 8.37 21.30
N LYS A 25 28.03 8.32 19.96
CA LYS A 25 28.87 9.17 19.09
C LYS A 25 28.23 10.53 18.77
N GLU A 26 26.92 10.69 18.95
CA GLU A 26 26.22 11.93 18.65
C GLU A 26 26.03 12.71 19.96
N TYR A 27 26.86 13.73 20.16
CA TYR A 27 26.89 14.52 21.39
C TYR A 27 26.04 15.79 21.29
N ARG A 28 25.59 16.15 20.08
CA ARG A 28 24.83 17.38 19.88
C ARG A 28 23.36 17.16 20.18
N THR A 29 22.86 17.94 21.13
CA THR A 29 21.44 17.97 21.46
C THR A 29 20.65 18.51 20.27
N GLY A 30 19.81 17.67 19.65
CA GLY A 30 18.91 18.04 18.56
C GLY A 30 19.28 17.53 17.17
N GLU A 31 20.47 16.96 16.97
CA GLU A 31 20.86 16.34 15.69
C GLU A 31 20.76 14.81 15.78
N THR A 32 20.14 14.17 14.78
CA THR A 32 20.18 12.71 14.64
C THR A 32 21.19 12.35 13.56
N CYS A 33 22.14 11.47 13.86
CA CYS A 33 22.97 10.87 12.82
C CYS A 33 22.05 10.17 11.80
N GLY A 34 22.11 10.52 10.52
CA GLY A 34 21.10 10.19 9.50
C GLY A 34 20.79 8.70 9.27
N MET A 35 21.52 7.80 9.93
CA MET A 35 21.26 6.36 9.96
C MET A 35 20.40 5.97 11.18
N LYS A 36 19.27 5.33 10.90
CA LYS A 36 18.31 4.81 11.90
C LYS A 36 18.54 3.33 12.17
N LEU A 37 18.54 2.95 13.44
CA LEU A 37 18.57 1.57 13.90
C LEU A 37 17.30 1.23 14.67
N VAL A 38 16.91 -0.04 14.62
CA VAL A 38 15.76 -0.54 15.37
C VAL A 38 16.18 -0.83 16.82
N MET A 39 15.41 -0.32 17.78
CA MET A 39 15.53 -0.66 19.21
C MET A 39 14.46 -1.65 19.65
N THR A 40 13.22 -1.42 19.26
CA THR A 40 12.09 -2.28 19.61
C THR A 40 11.12 -2.35 18.44
N THR A 41 10.71 -3.56 18.08
CA THR A 41 9.69 -3.80 17.05
C THR A 41 8.36 -4.17 17.71
N TYR A 42 7.33 -3.39 17.40
CA TYR A 42 5.96 -3.66 17.81
C TYR A 42 5.17 -4.25 16.65
N GLN A 43 4.42 -5.31 16.92
CA GLN A 43 3.52 -5.92 15.95
C GLN A 43 2.18 -5.17 15.95
N SER A 44 1.76 -4.72 14.77
CA SER A 44 0.45 -4.13 14.52
C SER A 44 -0.44 -5.10 13.76
N GLN A 45 -1.70 -5.21 14.20
CA GLN A 45 -2.73 -5.97 13.50
C GLN A 45 -3.31 -5.20 12.30
N GLU A 46 -2.87 -3.96 12.07
CA GLU A 46 -3.33 -3.13 10.97
C GLU A 46 -2.69 -3.52 9.63
N LYS A 47 -3.40 -3.21 8.54
CA LYS A 47 -2.86 -3.28 7.18
C LYS A 47 -1.96 -2.08 6.92
N CYS A 48 -0.85 -2.30 6.20
CA CYS A 48 -0.03 -1.18 5.76
C CYS A 48 -0.77 -0.33 4.70
N LYS A 49 -0.29 0.90 4.48
CA LYS A 49 -0.91 1.86 3.55
C LYS A 49 -1.02 1.32 2.13
N ILE A 50 -0.07 0.51 1.67
CA ILE A 50 -0.09 -0.10 0.33
C ILE A 50 -1.21 -1.16 0.27
N CYS A 51 -1.29 -2.05 1.26
CA CYS A 51 -2.34 -3.06 1.34
C CYS A 51 -3.75 -2.44 1.37
N THR A 52 -3.94 -1.37 2.14
CA THR A 52 -5.23 -0.64 2.19
C THR A 52 -5.60 -0.03 0.83
N LYS A 53 -4.62 0.52 0.09
CA LYS A 53 -4.85 1.04 -1.27
C LYS A 53 -5.23 -0.08 -2.25
N ILE A 54 -4.52 -1.22 -2.20
CA ILE A 54 -4.80 -2.39 -3.06
C ILE A 54 -6.22 -2.89 -2.82
N GLU A 55 -6.62 -3.08 -1.57
CA GLU A 55 -7.97 -3.53 -1.20
C GLU A 55 -9.05 -2.55 -1.69
N THR A 56 -8.83 -1.25 -1.52
CA THR A 56 -9.75 -0.22 -2.00
C THR A 56 -9.93 -0.30 -3.52
N LYS A 57 -8.85 -0.52 -4.27
CA LYS A 57 -8.90 -0.64 -5.74
C LYS A 57 -9.58 -1.93 -6.18
N TRP A 58 -9.30 -3.05 -5.52
CA TRP A 58 -10.03 -4.31 -5.76
C TRP A 58 -11.53 -4.15 -5.53
N GLY A 59 -11.94 -3.47 -4.46
CA GLY A 59 -13.36 -3.16 -4.24
C GLY A 59 -13.98 -2.32 -5.35
N ARG A 60 -13.24 -1.38 -5.94
CA ARG A 60 -13.71 -0.61 -7.11
C ARG A 60 -13.79 -1.46 -8.38
N ILE A 61 -12.79 -2.32 -8.62
CA ILE A 61 -12.78 -3.26 -9.75
C ILE A 61 -14.00 -4.17 -9.68
N GLN A 62 -14.28 -4.78 -8.52
CA GLN A 62 -15.45 -5.66 -8.35
C GLN A 62 -16.76 -4.94 -8.67
N LYS A 63 -16.96 -3.72 -8.13
CA LYS A 63 -18.16 -2.91 -8.40
C LYS A 63 -18.34 -2.57 -9.89
N GLU A 64 -17.25 -2.23 -10.58
CA GLU A 64 -17.31 -1.97 -12.04
C GLU A 64 -17.56 -3.25 -12.84
N GLN A 65 -16.96 -4.38 -12.45
CA GLN A 65 -17.21 -5.68 -13.08
C GLN A 65 -18.67 -6.10 -12.95
N GLU A 66 -19.25 -6.00 -11.75
CA GLU A 66 -20.67 -6.26 -11.51
C GLU A 66 -21.57 -5.35 -12.37
N ARG A 67 -21.21 -4.06 -12.48
CA ARG A 67 -21.93 -3.10 -13.32
C ARG A 67 -21.91 -3.52 -14.80
N VAL A 68 -20.74 -3.88 -15.32
CA VAL A 68 -20.59 -4.35 -16.71
C VAL A 68 -21.38 -5.63 -16.95
N LEU A 69 -21.29 -6.61 -16.05
CA LEU A 69 -22.02 -7.87 -16.15
C LEU A 69 -23.53 -7.66 -16.21
N ARG A 70 -24.06 -6.79 -15.34
CA ARG A 70 -25.48 -6.41 -15.34
C ARG A 70 -25.88 -5.77 -16.67
N TRP A 71 -25.11 -4.80 -17.18
CA TRP A 71 -25.43 -4.12 -18.43
C TRP A 71 -25.39 -5.04 -19.65
N LYS A 72 -24.46 -6.00 -19.66
CA LYS A 72 -24.40 -7.04 -20.70
C LYS A 72 -25.65 -7.92 -20.70
N LYS A 73 -26.21 -8.23 -19.52
CA LYS A 73 -27.47 -9.00 -19.38
C LYS A 73 -28.73 -8.22 -19.77
N GLU A 74 -28.85 -6.95 -19.39
CA GLU A 74 -30.11 -6.19 -19.53
C GLU A 74 -30.42 -5.83 -20.99
N ASN A 75 -29.48 -5.24 -21.72
CA ASN A 75 -29.57 -4.97 -23.16
C ASN A 75 -28.23 -4.42 -23.68
N GLY A 76 -27.20 -5.27 -23.68
CA GLY A 76 -25.80 -4.87 -23.92
C GLY A 76 -25.55 -4.06 -25.19
N LYS A 77 -26.38 -4.22 -26.23
CA LYS A 77 -26.30 -3.46 -27.49
C LYS A 77 -26.53 -1.96 -27.30
N SER A 78 -27.46 -1.58 -26.43
CA SER A 78 -27.79 -0.16 -26.16
C SER A 78 -26.74 0.55 -25.28
N ARG A 79 -25.91 -0.20 -24.55
CA ARG A 79 -24.92 0.32 -23.59
C ARG A 79 -23.47 0.01 -23.98
N GLN A 80 -23.21 -0.28 -25.25
CA GLN A 80 -21.86 -0.68 -25.72
C GLN A 80 -20.78 0.35 -25.35
N HIS A 81 -21.05 1.64 -25.56
CA HIS A 81 -20.11 2.69 -25.20
C HIS A 81 -19.83 2.73 -23.69
N SER A 82 -20.86 2.71 -22.85
CA SER A 82 -20.70 2.70 -21.39
C SER A 82 -19.99 1.44 -20.88
N ILE A 83 -20.25 0.29 -21.50
CA ILE A 83 -19.55 -0.97 -21.21
C ILE A 83 -18.07 -0.82 -21.54
N ALA A 84 -17.72 -0.30 -22.73
CA ALA A 84 -16.34 -0.11 -23.15
C ALA A 84 -15.57 0.84 -22.21
N VAL A 85 -16.20 1.93 -21.77
CA VAL A 85 -15.61 2.86 -20.80
C VAL A 85 -15.38 2.19 -19.45
N SER A 86 -16.38 1.47 -18.90
CA SER A 86 -16.19 0.75 -17.63
C SER A 86 -15.13 -0.36 -17.74
N GLU A 87 -15.04 -1.05 -18.88
CA GLU A 87 -13.97 -2.02 -19.13
C GLU A 87 -12.58 -1.36 -19.20
N GLY A 88 -12.48 -0.15 -19.76
CA GLY A 88 -11.28 0.67 -19.72
C GLY A 88 -10.88 1.01 -18.28
N ASN A 89 -11.83 1.54 -17.48
CA ASN A 89 -11.59 1.87 -16.07
C ASN A 89 -11.14 0.65 -15.25
N ILE A 90 -11.68 -0.55 -15.53
CA ILE A 90 -11.24 -1.78 -14.88
C ILE A 90 -9.77 -2.08 -15.22
N ARG A 91 -9.35 -1.92 -16.47
CA ARG A 91 -7.95 -2.14 -16.89
C ARG A 91 -7.00 -1.17 -16.20
N ASP A 92 -7.37 0.10 -16.14
CA ASP A 92 -6.56 1.14 -15.49
C ASP A 92 -6.40 0.84 -13.99
N LEU A 93 -7.49 0.49 -13.31
CA LEU A 93 -7.45 0.09 -11.90
C LEU A 93 -6.59 -1.17 -11.68
N GLN A 94 -6.65 -2.15 -12.58
CA GLN A 94 -5.81 -3.35 -12.52
C GLN A 94 -4.32 -3.01 -12.70
N GLN A 95 -3.99 -2.11 -13.62
CA GLN A 95 -2.61 -1.63 -13.78
C GLN A 95 -2.10 -0.94 -12.52
N GLU A 96 -2.92 -0.08 -11.90
CA GLU A 96 -2.57 0.57 -10.63
C GLU A 96 -2.38 -0.43 -9.50
N VAL A 97 -3.20 -1.49 -9.43
CA VAL A 97 -3.02 -2.58 -8.46
C VAL A 97 -1.68 -3.28 -8.70
N ASN A 98 -1.35 -3.63 -9.94
CA ASN A 98 -0.08 -4.28 -10.27
C ASN A 98 1.13 -3.42 -9.87
N ASN A 99 1.06 -2.10 -10.07
CA ASN A 99 2.11 -1.18 -9.65
C ASN A 99 2.27 -1.16 -8.11
N LEU A 100 1.16 -1.17 -7.36
CA LEU A 100 1.19 -1.23 -5.90
C LEU A 100 1.73 -2.57 -5.38
N GLU A 101 1.39 -3.67 -6.06
CA GLU A 101 1.90 -5.01 -5.77
C GLU A 101 3.41 -5.11 -6.03
N TRP A 102 3.88 -4.53 -7.13
CA TRP A 102 5.31 -4.42 -7.41
C TRP A 102 6.02 -3.57 -6.35
N GLN A 103 5.45 -2.41 -5.97
CA GLN A 103 6.01 -1.60 -4.90
C GLN A 103 6.09 -2.38 -3.58
N ARG A 104 5.05 -3.17 -3.25
CA ARG A 104 5.04 -4.03 -2.05
C ARG A 104 6.15 -5.07 -2.09
N SER A 105 6.40 -5.70 -3.25
CA SER A 105 7.45 -6.70 -3.38
C SER A 105 8.85 -6.09 -3.29
N GLN A 106 9.07 -4.91 -3.88
CA GLN A 106 10.34 -4.18 -3.75
C GLN A 106 10.64 -3.83 -2.29
N ASN A 107 9.64 -3.36 -1.54
CA ASN A 107 9.80 -3.06 -0.11
C ASN A 107 10.19 -4.31 0.70
N ALA A 108 9.66 -5.48 0.34
CA ALA A 108 9.99 -6.73 1.01
C ALA A 108 11.43 -7.21 0.70
N LEU A 109 11.96 -6.89 -0.48
CA LEU A 109 13.34 -7.23 -0.89
C LEU A 109 14.39 -6.26 -0.36
N ALA A 110 14.00 -5.07 0.11
CA ALA A 110 14.91 -4.07 0.66
C ALA A 110 15.34 -4.33 2.13
N LEU A 111 15.20 -5.57 2.59
CA LEU A 111 15.68 -6.09 3.88
C LEU A 111 17.08 -6.69 3.72
#